data_AF-A0A7R9FNJ1-F1
#
_entry.id   AF-A0A7R9FNJ1-F1
#
_cell.length_a   1.000
_cell.length_b   1.000
_cell.length_c   1.000
_cell.angle_alpha   90.00
_cell.angle_beta   90.00
_cell.angle_gamma   90.00
#
_symmetry.space_group_name_H-M   'P 1'
#
loop_
_entity.id
_entity.type
_entity.pdbx_description
1 polymer ?
#
loop_
_entity_poly.entity_id
_entity_poly.type
_entity_poly.pdbx_seq_one_letter_code
_entity_poly.pdbx_strand_id
1 'polypeptide(L)' 'MDLQPFCRAEMPCMWEVFKASSSYAIPNNCVCPPEKKCMLTSDNLSIGAYVYTCQGRRQPWSYQSR' A
#
# COMPACT_ATOMS: atom_id res chain seq x y z
N MET A 1 -0.94 19.13 17.07
CA MET A 1 -1.47 18.11 16.15
C MET A 1 -0.26 17.55 15.42
N ASP A 2 0.15 16.33 15.78
CA ASP A 2 1.34 15.70 15.22
C ASP A 2 1.02 15.25 13.79
N LEU A 3 1.45 16.03 12.79
CA LEU A 3 1.46 15.60 11.40
C LEU A 3 2.56 14.54 11.28
N GLN A 4 2.27 13.27 11.62
CA GLN A 4 3.19 12.18 11.33
C GLN A 4 3.34 12.10 9.80
N PRO A 5 4.48 12.50 9.21
CA PRO A 5 4.62 12.51 7.77
C PRO A 5 4.73 11.07 7.21
N PHE A 6 5.06 10.11 8.08
CA PHE A 6 5.34 8.74 7.70
C PHE A 6 4.16 7.80 7.94
N CYS A 7 3.90 6.91 6.98
CA CYS A 7 2.90 5.86 7.14
C CYS A 7 3.34 4.84 8.20
N ARG A 8 2.39 4.41 9.04
CA ARG A 8 2.57 3.28 9.95
C ARG A 8 2.68 1.98 9.15
N ALA A 9 3.24 0.92 9.75
CA ALA A 9 3.55 -0.33 9.03
C ALA A 9 2.33 -0.96 8.31
N GLU A 10 1.16 -0.95 8.96
CA GLU A 10 -0.09 -1.51 8.43
C GLU A 10 -0.97 -0.46 7.74
N MET A 11 -0.50 0.79 7.67
CA MET A 11 -1.21 1.86 6.99
C MET A 11 -0.88 1.81 5.50
N PRO A 12 -1.87 1.67 4.62
CA PRO A 12 -1.66 1.75 3.18
C PRO A 12 -1.08 3.11 2.80
N CYS A 13 -0.03 3.11 2.00
CA CYS A 13 0.56 4.32 1.43
C CYS A 13 -0.13 4.72 0.13
N MET A 14 -0.75 3.77 -0.57
CA MET A 14 -1.47 3.99 -1.82
C MET A 14 -2.47 2.86 -2.08
N TRP A 15 -3.52 3.20 -2.81
CA TRP A 15 -4.45 2.24 -3.41
C TRP A 15 -4.47 2.42 -4.92
N GLU A 16 -4.64 1.34 -5.65
CA GLU A 16 -4.97 1.39 -7.07
C GLU A 16 -6.33 0.75 -7.26
N VAL A 17 -7.31 1.55 -7.68
CA VAL A 17 -8.71 1.11 -7.82
C VAL A 17 -9.00 0.83 -9.28
N PHE A 18 -9.55 -0.34 -9.56
CA PHE A 18 -9.97 -0.76 -10.89
C PHE A 18 -11.44 -0.42 -11.11
N LYS A 19 -11.74 0.28 -12.20
CA LYS A 19 -13.11 0.58 -12.62
C LYS A 19 -13.25 0.30 -14.12
N ALA A 20 -13.96 -0.78 -14.45
CA ALA A 20 -14.14 -1.25 -15.82
C ALA A 20 -12.78 -1.37 -16.55
N SER A 21 -12.54 -0.57 -17.59
CA SER A 21 -11.33 -0.62 -18.41
C SER A 21 -10.22 0.35 -17.96
N SER A 22 -10.35 0.99 -16.78
CA SER A 22 -9.34 1.91 -16.26
C SER A 22 -8.95 1.61 -14.82
N SER A 23 -7.73 2.00 -14.45
CA SER A 23 -7.27 2.06 -13.06
C SER A 23 -6.85 3.48 -12.70
N TYR A 24 -6.97 3.84 -11.42
CA TYR A 24 -6.43 5.09 -10.90
C TYR A 24 -5.82 4.88 -9.53
N ALA A 25 -4.72 5.59 -9.28
CA ALA A 25 -3.98 5.54 -8.03
C ALA A 25 -4.47 6.63 -7.07
N ILE A 26 -4.72 6.25 -5.82
CA ILE A 26 -5.11 7.12 -4.72
C ILE A 26 -3.98 7.07 -3.69
N PRO A 27 -3.18 8.15 -3.52
CA PRO A 27 -2.18 8.21 -2.46
C PRO A 27 -2.82 8.47 -1.09
N ASN A 28 -2.20 8.00 -0.02
CA ASN A 28 -2.58 8.37 1.35
C ASN A 28 -1.92 9.71 1.77
N ASN A 29 -2.40 10.30 2.86
CA ASN A 29 -1.87 11.54 3.46
C ASN A 29 -0.53 11.33 4.20
N CYS A 30 0.18 10.24 3.93
CA CYS A 30 1.45 9.88 4.53
C CYS A 30 2.39 9.34 3.44
N VAL A 31 3.70 9.45 3.67
CA VAL A 31 4.72 8.90 2.78
C VAL A 31 5.47 7.76 3.45
N CYS A 32 6.01 6.82 2.67
CA CYS A 32 6.88 5.81 3.27
C CYS A 32 8.17 6.45 3.79
N PRO A 33 8.72 5.95 4.91
CA PRO A 33 10.08 6.31 5.34
C PRO A 33 11.09 6.06 4.21
N PRO A 34 12.21 6.79 4.13
CA PRO A 34 13.17 6.69 3.04
C PRO A 34 13.79 5.29 2.86
N GLU A 35 13.78 4.46 3.91
CA GLU A 35 14.27 3.08 3.85
C GLU A 35 13.24 2.07 3.32
N LYS A 36 11.98 2.48 3.18
CA LYS A 36 10.87 1.65 2.73
C LYS A 36 10.35 2.14 1.38
N LYS A 37 9.73 1.22 0.64
CA LYS A 37 8.99 1.56 -0.58
C LYS A 37 7.54 1.17 -0.43
N CYS A 38 6.66 1.96 -1.07
CA CYS A 38 5.26 1.64 -1.21
C CYS A 38 5.13 0.50 -2.23
N MET A 39 4.82 -0.70 -1.76
CA MET A 39 4.77 -1.91 -2.60
C MET A 39 3.42 -2.59 -2.46
N LEU A 40 2.98 -3.28 -3.51
CA LEU A 40 1.75 -4.05 -3.52
C LEU A 40 1.81 -5.12 -2.44
N THR A 41 0.83 -5.15 -1.55
CA THR A 41 0.80 -6.10 -0.42
C THR A 41 -0.47 -6.93 -0.32
N SER A 42 -1.57 -6.48 -0.90
CA SER A 42 -2.82 -7.24 -0.92
C SER A 42 -3.73 -6.70 -2.01
N ASP A 43 -4.55 -7.55 -2.57
CA ASP A 43 -5.74 -7.18 -3.32
C ASP A 43 -6.98 -7.21 -2.40
N ASN A 44 -7.75 -6.14 -2.41
CA ASN A 44 -9.07 -6.11 -1.81
C ASN A 44 -10.09 -6.47 -2.89
N LEU A 45 -10.33 -7.77 -3.02
CA LEU A 45 -11.27 -8.36 -4.00
C LEU A 45 -12.68 -7.79 -3.89
N SER A 46 -13.11 -7.34 -2.71
CA SER A 46 -14.44 -6.77 -2.50
C SER A 46 -14.64 -5.40 -3.14
N ILE A 47 -13.55 -4.64 -3.35
CA ILE A 47 -13.59 -3.27 -3.89
C ILE A 47 -12.92 -3.20 -5.28
N GLY A 48 -12.31 -4.30 -5.75
CA GLY A 48 -11.54 -4.29 -6.99
C GLY A 48 -10.38 -3.30 -6.89
N ALA A 49 -9.61 -3.38 -5.80
CA ALA A 49 -8.51 -2.46 -5.56
C ALA A 49 -7.25 -3.19 -5.08
N TYR A 50 -6.09 -2.74 -5.53
CA TYR A 50 -4.80 -3.12 -4.97
C TYR A 50 -4.39 -2.19 -3.85
N VAL A 51 -3.86 -2.78 -2.78
CA VAL A 51 -3.44 -2.09 -1.55
C VAL A 51 -1.92 -2.15 -1.46
N TYR A 52 -1.30 -0.96 -1.41
CA TYR A 52 0.13 -0.81 -1.29
C TYR A 52 0.48 -0.35 0.13
N THR A 53 1.43 -1.02 0.79
CA THR A 53 1.94 -0.64 2.12
C THR A 53 3.46 -0.47 2.10
N CYS A 54 4.00 0.16 3.15
CA CYS A 54 5.43 0.44 3.23
C CYS A 54 6.23 -0.80 3.64
N GLN A 55 6.94 -1.41 2.69
CA GLN A 55 7.84 -2.54 2.94
C GLN A 55 9.31 -2.12 2.88
N GLY A 56 10.13 -2.71 3.76
CA GLY A 56 11.59 -2.56 3.70
C GLY A 56 12.18 -3.35 2.53
N ARG A 57 13.39 -2.99 2.07
CA ARG A 57 14.08 -3.63 0.91
C ARG A 57 14.49 -5.11 1.11
N ARG A 58 13.95 -5.82 2.10
CA ARG A 58 14.16 -7.25 2.32
C ARG A 58 12.91 -7.84 2.97
N GLN A 59 11.99 -8.38 2.17
CA GLN A 59 11.43 -9.73 2.37
C GLN A 59 11.00 -10.28 1.01
N PRO A 60 11.53 -11.42 0.54
CA PRO A 60 10.92 -12.15 -0.54
C PRO A 60 9.56 -12.67 -0.05
N TRP A 61 8.50 -12.24 -0.73
CA TRP A 61 7.13 -12.77 -0.70
C TRP A 61 6.94 -14.08 0.09
N SER A 62 6.62 -14.01 1.37
CA SER A 62 5.93 -15.10 2.06
C SER A 62 4.43 -14.83 1.97
N TYR A 63 3.83 -15.36 0.90
CA TYR A 63 2.40 -15.53 0.78
C TYR A 63 1.98 -16.52 1.87
N GLN A 64 1.55 -16.03 3.04
CA GLN A 64 1.06 -16.89 4.10
C GLN A 64 -0.44 -17.06 3.92
N SER A 65 -0.80 -17.94 2.98
CA SER A 65 -2.13 -18.56 2.92
C SER A 65 -2.37 -19.25 4.25
N ARG A 66 -3.35 -18.74 5.00
CA ARG A 66 -3.93 -19.41 6.15
C ARG A 66 -5.30 -19.93 5.76
#